data_AF-A0A174YYJ9-F1
#
_entry.id   AF-A0A174YYJ9-F1
#
_cell.length_a   1.000
_cell.length_b   1.000
_cell.length_c   1.000
_cell.angle_alpha   90.00
_cell.angle_beta   90.00
_cell.angle_gamma   90.00
#
_symmetry.space_group_name_H-M   'P 1'
#
loop_
_entity.id
_entity.type
_entity.pdbx_description
1 polymer ?
#
loop_
_entity_poly.entity_id
_entity_poly.type
_entity_poly.pdbx_seq_one_letter_code
_entity_poly.pdbx_strand_id
1 'polypeptide(L)'
;MNILVIGEKLFTDYALQALDDTAHMVDVYYWDGTFGPELLMDSGINDYDSIVVMFDDDKLSADITVMIKTIVTNDSCTVFDYILWHKAMLPAMRADLVMSNPLHHSYDGLILGLSHAEVGILADRLQGHYANLAVSSQDIYYNYKTLEYCIDNYWEKIKDLKHIIIDMYDYEYFNFDTSLAKNIYRYFMWGGYNLDEHNMTRNKIYKNSLEEVRNYLLYSKYKGLDISKLGMWKDLFPDTYYMNGYADYRGVNRVEQRMEMITDRLVEEYEVTSSTVRNEYPETISENVSVMNDMLALIYSKWPDIKVNIILLPIYKGILDKREPYYIKWKEQFMGVIENLSNRYPFRFTSYLEDEMTEDKKYYYDKDHLNYLGAYVFTQKLKQMLGEQF
;
A
#
# COMPACT_ATOMS: atom_id res chain seq x y z
N MET A 1 -8.72 -35.52 1.53
CA MET A 1 -8.89 -34.83 0.25
C MET A 1 -7.60 -35.02 -0.53
N ASN A 2 -7.71 -35.44 -1.79
CA ASN A 2 -6.57 -35.50 -2.71
C ASN A 2 -6.46 -34.15 -3.39
N ILE A 3 -5.30 -33.50 -3.23
CA ILE A 3 -5.02 -32.17 -3.76
C ILE A 3 -3.89 -32.28 -4.77
N LEU A 4 -4.11 -31.70 -5.94
CA LEU A 4 -3.03 -31.45 -6.90
C LEU A 4 -2.69 -29.97 -6.90
N VAL A 5 -1.41 -29.65 -6.74
CA VAL A 5 -0.90 -28.29 -6.87
C VAL A 5 -0.11 -28.18 -8.16
N ILE A 6 -0.43 -27.18 -8.99
CA ILE A 6 0.25 -26.92 -10.26
C ILE A 6 0.77 -25.50 -10.24
N GLY A 7 2.07 -25.29 -10.40
CA GLY A 7 2.63 -23.95 -10.33
C GLY A 7 4.12 -23.84 -10.61
N GLU A 8 4.65 -22.62 -10.52
CA GLU A 8 6.08 -22.34 -10.62
C GLU A 8 6.76 -22.63 -9.28
N LYS A 9 7.95 -23.26 -9.32
CA LYS A 9 8.60 -23.79 -8.11
C LYS A 9 8.72 -22.80 -6.96
N LEU A 10 9.31 -21.63 -7.21
CA LEU A 10 9.59 -20.66 -6.15
C LEU A 10 8.31 -20.14 -5.48
N PHE A 11 7.30 -19.78 -6.28
CA PHE A 11 6.04 -19.27 -5.77
C PHE A 11 5.20 -20.37 -5.10
N THR A 12 5.20 -21.57 -5.68
CA THR A 12 4.50 -22.74 -5.14
C THR A 12 5.06 -23.13 -3.77
N ASP A 13 6.38 -23.24 -3.63
CA ASP A 13 7.03 -23.58 -2.36
C ASP A 13 6.72 -22.56 -1.25
N TYR A 14 6.49 -21.30 -1.62
CA TYR A 14 6.05 -20.26 -0.70
C TYR A 14 4.57 -20.41 -0.34
N ALA A 15 3.68 -20.51 -1.33
CA ALA A 15 2.24 -20.62 -1.14
C ALA A 15 1.82 -21.90 -0.40
N LEU A 16 2.56 -23.00 -0.57
CA LEU A 16 2.34 -24.26 0.15
C LEU A 16 2.49 -24.12 1.67
N GLN A 17 3.20 -23.10 2.17
CA GLN A 17 3.31 -22.87 3.61
C GLN A 17 1.98 -22.45 4.26
N ALA A 18 1.06 -21.90 3.47
CA ALA A 18 -0.28 -21.51 3.91
C ALA A 18 -1.31 -22.64 3.76
N LEU A 19 -0.96 -23.73 3.07
CA LEU A 19 -1.82 -24.89 2.86
C LEU A 19 -1.82 -25.78 4.10
N ASP A 20 -2.99 -26.18 4.58
CA ASP A 20 -3.10 -27.24 5.60
C ASP A 20 -2.91 -28.61 4.92
N ASP A 21 -1.70 -29.16 5.00
CA ASP A 21 -1.37 -30.47 4.44
C ASP A 21 -1.59 -31.61 5.44
N THR A 22 -1.96 -31.33 6.68
CA THR A 22 -1.99 -32.32 7.77
C THR A 22 -3.11 -33.36 7.60
N ALA A 23 -4.17 -33.01 6.85
CA ALA A 23 -5.34 -33.84 6.60
C ALA A 23 -5.50 -34.24 5.11
N HIS A 24 -4.52 -33.94 4.26
CA HIS A 24 -4.65 -34.03 2.81
C HIS A 24 -3.48 -34.77 2.17
N MET A 25 -3.74 -35.52 1.09
CA MET A 25 -2.64 -35.99 0.23
C MET A 25 -2.40 -34.91 -0.82
N VAL A 26 -1.18 -34.38 -0.86
CA VAL A 26 -0.81 -33.27 -1.73
C VAL A 26 0.24 -33.73 -2.73
N ASP A 27 -0.14 -33.77 -4.01
CA ASP A 27 0.78 -33.95 -5.12
C ASP A 27 1.13 -32.59 -5.72
N VAL A 28 2.41 -32.36 -6.04
CA VAL A 28 2.91 -31.09 -6.56
C VAL A 28 3.53 -31.31 -7.93
N TYR A 29 3.03 -30.55 -8.91
CA TYR A 29 3.55 -30.52 -10.26
C TYR A 29 4.14 -29.14 -10.56
N TYR A 30 5.47 -29.09 -10.69
CA TYR A 30 6.14 -27.87 -11.09
C TYR A 30 6.09 -27.69 -12.60
N TRP A 31 5.44 -26.63 -13.04
CA TRP A 31 5.34 -26.29 -14.45
C TRP A 31 6.63 -25.60 -14.92
N ASP A 32 7.29 -26.18 -15.92
CA ASP A 32 8.54 -25.64 -16.49
C ASP A 32 8.37 -24.96 -17.86
N GLY A 33 7.13 -24.87 -18.35
CA GLY A 33 6.80 -24.22 -19.62
C GLY A 33 6.95 -25.11 -20.85
N THR A 34 7.41 -26.36 -20.70
CA THR A 34 7.82 -27.19 -21.84
C THR A 34 6.73 -28.14 -22.36
N PHE A 35 5.62 -28.29 -21.64
CA PHE A 35 4.55 -29.24 -21.98
C PHE A 35 3.16 -28.62 -21.84
N GLY A 36 2.20 -29.13 -22.62
CA GLY A 36 0.81 -28.70 -22.65
C GLY A 36 -0.13 -29.56 -21.80
N PRO A 37 -1.46 -29.44 -22.00
CA PRO A 37 -2.48 -30.15 -21.21
C PRO A 37 -2.40 -31.68 -21.30
N GLU A 38 -1.73 -32.23 -22.31
CA GLU A 38 -1.58 -33.67 -22.53
C GLU A 38 -0.97 -34.40 -21.32
N LEU A 39 0.05 -33.82 -20.66
CA LEU A 39 0.64 -34.42 -19.47
C LEU A 39 -0.34 -34.48 -18.29
N LEU A 40 -1.19 -33.47 -18.17
CA LEU A 40 -2.19 -33.41 -17.12
C LEU A 40 -3.31 -34.44 -17.37
N MET A 41 -3.73 -34.64 -18.62
CA MET A 41 -4.71 -35.66 -18.98
C MET A 41 -4.22 -37.08 -18.66
N ASP A 42 -2.94 -37.36 -18.91
CA ASP A 42 -2.33 -38.67 -18.66
C ASP A 42 -2.00 -38.90 -17.16
N SER A 43 -1.96 -37.84 -16.36
CA SER A 43 -1.58 -37.87 -14.94
C SER A 43 -2.68 -38.27 -13.94
N GLY A 44 -3.89 -38.61 -14.41
CA GLY A 44 -5.01 -38.90 -13.53
C GLY A 44 -5.59 -37.66 -12.85
N ILE A 45 -5.57 -36.50 -13.52
CA ILE A 45 -6.06 -35.22 -12.97
C ILE A 45 -7.51 -35.27 -12.44
N ASN A 46 -8.32 -36.23 -12.87
CA ASN A 46 -9.68 -36.44 -12.39
C ASN A 46 -9.78 -37.14 -11.03
N ASP A 47 -8.68 -37.70 -10.51
CA ASP A 47 -8.61 -38.43 -9.23
C ASP A 47 -8.47 -37.49 -8.02
N TYR A 48 -8.29 -36.19 -8.28
CA TYR A 48 -8.17 -35.16 -7.25
C TYR A 48 -9.53 -34.53 -6.93
N ASP A 49 -9.76 -34.29 -5.64
CA ASP A 49 -10.94 -33.58 -5.14
C ASP A 49 -10.79 -32.06 -5.32
N SER A 50 -9.54 -31.58 -5.35
CA SER A 50 -9.21 -30.17 -5.54
C SER A 50 -7.91 -30.00 -6.30
N ILE A 51 -7.87 -28.99 -7.17
CA ILE A 51 -6.68 -28.60 -7.91
C ILE A 51 -6.40 -27.13 -7.60
N VAL A 52 -5.19 -26.82 -7.17
CA VAL A 52 -4.78 -25.44 -6.86
C VAL A 52 -3.72 -24.99 -7.86
N VAL A 53 -4.02 -23.91 -8.57
CA VAL A 53 -3.15 -23.28 -9.56
C VAL A 53 -2.37 -22.15 -8.90
N MET A 54 -1.04 -22.29 -8.82
CA MET A 54 -0.13 -21.41 -8.09
C MET A 54 0.90 -20.79 -9.03
N PHE A 55 0.47 -19.78 -9.78
CA PHE A 55 1.37 -18.94 -10.60
C PHE A 55 1.33 -17.50 -10.08
N ASP A 56 2.48 -16.84 -10.09
CA ASP A 56 2.62 -15.46 -9.62
C ASP A 56 2.15 -14.45 -10.69
N ASP A 57 2.23 -14.82 -11.97
CA ASP A 57 1.67 -14.02 -13.06
C ASP A 57 0.13 -14.22 -13.17
N ASP A 58 -0.62 -13.13 -12.98
CA ASP A 58 -2.08 -13.12 -12.98
C ASP A 58 -2.69 -13.68 -14.28
N LYS A 59 -2.07 -13.39 -15.43
CA LYS A 59 -2.61 -13.81 -16.73
C LYS A 59 -2.34 -15.29 -16.96
N LEU A 60 -1.12 -15.74 -16.68
CA LEU A 60 -0.75 -17.14 -16.79
C LEU A 60 -1.57 -17.99 -15.81
N SER A 61 -1.74 -17.57 -14.56
CA SER A 61 -2.59 -18.27 -13.58
C SER A 61 -4.02 -18.44 -14.09
N ALA A 62 -4.60 -17.37 -14.65
CA ALA A 62 -5.94 -17.41 -15.22
C ALA A 62 -6.04 -18.33 -16.45
N ASP A 63 -5.09 -18.24 -17.39
CA ASP A 63 -5.06 -19.07 -18.60
C ASP A 63 -4.91 -20.56 -18.27
N ILE A 64 -4.01 -20.92 -17.33
CA ILE A 64 -3.83 -22.29 -16.85
C ILE A 64 -5.07 -22.77 -16.09
N THR A 65 -5.69 -21.93 -15.26
CA THR A 65 -6.93 -22.28 -14.54
C THR A 65 -8.07 -22.60 -15.50
N VAL A 66 -8.25 -21.81 -16.56
CA VAL A 66 -9.26 -22.06 -17.60
C VAL A 66 -8.97 -23.36 -18.34
N MET A 67 -7.71 -23.61 -18.68
CA MET A 67 -7.28 -24.86 -19.30
C MET A 67 -7.63 -26.06 -18.43
N ILE A 68 -7.27 -26.04 -17.14
CA ILE A 68 -7.54 -27.13 -16.19
C ILE A 68 -9.05 -27.37 -16.06
N LYS A 69 -9.84 -26.30 -15.88
CA LYS A 69 -11.31 -26.39 -15.83
C LYS A 69 -11.94 -26.99 -17.09
N THR A 70 -11.26 -26.90 -18.23
CA THR A 70 -11.73 -27.46 -19.50
C THR A 70 -11.45 -28.96 -19.61
N ILE A 71 -10.37 -29.45 -18.99
CA ILE A 71 -9.92 -30.86 -19.11
C ILE A 71 -10.37 -31.73 -17.93
N VAL A 72 -10.68 -31.12 -16.78
CA VAL A 72 -11.27 -31.81 -15.63
C VAL A 72 -12.71 -32.16 -15.95
N THR A 73 -13.00 -33.46 -15.94
CA THR A 73 -14.32 -34.04 -16.18
C THR A 73 -15.03 -34.50 -14.91
N ASN A 74 -14.31 -34.53 -13.78
CA ASN A 74 -14.89 -34.79 -12.47
C ASN A 74 -15.63 -33.54 -11.96
N ASP A 75 -16.96 -33.56 -12.03
CA ASP A 75 -17.83 -32.45 -11.57
C ASP A 75 -17.71 -32.13 -10.07
N SER A 76 -17.16 -33.05 -9.27
CA SER A 76 -16.91 -32.81 -7.84
C SER A 76 -15.56 -32.15 -7.56
N CYS A 77 -14.64 -32.15 -8.53
CA CYS A 77 -13.33 -31.52 -8.40
C CYS A 77 -13.47 -29.99 -8.42
N THR A 78 -12.86 -29.32 -7.45
CA THR A 78 -12.84 -27.85 -7.40
C THR A 78 -11.48 -27.32 -7.82
N VAL A 79 -11.46 -26.41 -8.80
CA VAL A 79 -10.22 -25.78 -9.29
C VAL A 79 -10.10 -24.36 -8.73
N PHE A 80 -9.09 -24.14 -7.90
CA PHE A 80 -8.76 -22.85 -7.29
C PHE A 80 -7.63 -22.16 -8.04
N ASP A 81 -7.85 -20.91 -8.43
CA ASP A 81 -6.78 -19.98 -8.81
C ASP A 81 -6.24 -19.33 -7.53
N TYR A 82 -5.08 -19.77 -7.06
CA TYR A 82 -4.56 -19.37 -5.75
C TYR A 82 -4.40 -17.85 -5.65
N ILE A 83 -3.80 -17.20 -6.66
CA ILE A 83 -3.50 -15.76 -6.59
C ILE A 83 -4.78 -14.93 -6.55
N LEU A 84 -5.82 -15.34 -7.31
CA LEU A 84 -7.12 -14.68 -7.32
C LEU A 84 -7.83 -14.82 -5.96
N TRP A 85 -7.88 -16.03 -5.42
CA TRP A 85 -8.50 -16.29 -4.10
C TRP A 85 -7.73 -15.63 -2.97
N HIS A 86 -6.40 -15.74 -2.96
CA HIS A 86 -5.53 -15.09 -1.99
C HIS A 86 -5.75 -13.57 -1.96
N LYS A 87 -5.69 -12.90 -3.14
CA LYS A 87 -5.96 -11.44 -3.26
C LYS A 87 -7.35 -11.06 -2.77
N ALA A 88 -8.36 -11.90 -3.03
CA ALA A 88 -9.72 -11.65 -2.56
C ALA A 88 -9.85 -11.76 -1.03
N MET A 89 -9.00 -12.56 -0.38
CA MET A 89 -8.99 -12.69 1.08
C MET A 89 -8.22 -11.57 1.77
N LEU A 90 -7.21 -10.96 1.14
CA LEU A 90 -6.41 -9.87 1.73
C LEU A 90 -7.28 -8.73 2.29
N PRO A 91 -7.03 -8.19 3.50
CA PRO A 91 -7.81 -7.08 4.03
C PRO A 91 -7.86 -5.88 3.07
N ALA A 92 -9.00 -5.18 3.06
CA ALA A 92 -9.17 -4.04 2.17
C ALA A 92 -8.37 -2.82 2.64
N MET A 93 -8.31 -2.55 3.94
CA MET A 93 -7.55 -1.43 4.49
C MET A 93 -6.08 -1.81 4.65
N ARG A 94 -5.18 -0.88 4.29
CA ARG A 94 -3.73 -1.01 4.43
C ARG A 94 -3.32 -1.27 5.88
N ALA A 95 -4.01 -0.63 6.84
CA ALA A 95 -3.81 -0.87 8.26
C ALA A 95 -4.02 -2.35 8.63
N ASP A 96 -5.15 -2.94 8.24
CA ASP A 96 -5.42 -4.36 8.50
C ASP A 96 -4.45 -5.26 7.74
N LEU A 97 -4.10 -4.89 6.50
CA LEU A 97 -3.22 -5.67 5.66
C LEU A 97 -1.81 -5.78 6.25
N VAL A 98 -1.29 -4.68 6.82
CA VAL A 98 0.02 -4.65 7.48
C VAL A 98 -0.06 -5.24 8.89
N MET A 99 -1.14 -4.98 9.64
CA MET A 99 -1.21 -5.28 11.06
C MET A 99 -1.82 -6.65 11.38
N SER A 100 -2.69 -7.24 10.57
CA SER A 100 -3.38 -8.50 10.92
C SER A 100 -2.41 -9.68 11.04
N ASN A 101 -1.59 -9.92 10.01
CA ASN A 101 -0.51 -10.91 10.02
C ASN A 101 0.84 -10.25 9.69
N PRO A 102 1.43 -9.51 10.64
CA PRO A 102 2.63 -8.74 10.40
C PRO A 102 3.83 -9.68 10.31
N LEU A 103 4.81 -9.31 9.49
CA LEU A 103 6.12 -9.97 9.46
C LEU A 103 6.82 -10.04 10.82
N HIS A 104 6.55 -9.04 11.65
CA HIS A 104 7.16 -8.83 12.93
C HIS A 104 6.06 -8.79 13.98
N HIS A 105 6.25 -9.48 15.10
CA HIS A 105 5.24 -9.52 16.17
C HIS A 105 4.89 -8.13 16.73
N SER A 106 5.80 -7.17 16.58
CA SER A 106 5.64 -5.77 16.96
C SER A 106 6.43 -4.85 16.03
N TYR A 107 5.99 -3.59 15.93
CA TYR A 107 6.64 -2.52 15.21
C TYR A 107 7.20 -1.49 16.18
N ASP A 108 8.41 -1.00 15.91
CA ASP A 108 9.02 0.13 16.63
C ASP A 108 9.05 1.42 15.80
N GLY A 109 8.60 1.35 14.53
CA GLY A 109 8.40 2.50 13.65
C GLY A 109 7.07 2.47 12.90
N LEU A 110 6.44 3.63 12.72
CA LEU A 110 5.34 3.82 11.75
C LEU A 110 5.71 4.84 10.69
N ILE A 111 5.19 4.64 9.48
CA ILE A 111 5.22 5.62 8.39
C ILE A 111 3.77 5.93 8.03
N LEU A 112 3.38 7.19 8.18
CA LEU A 112 2.12 7.78 7.76
C LEU A 112 2.40 8.74 6.60
N GLY A 113 1.40 8.97 5.76
CA GLY A 113 1.53 9.83 4.60
C GLY A 113 0.76 9.30 3.41
N LEU A 114 1.17 9.73 2.22
CA LEU A 114 0.46 9.48 0.97
C LEU A 114 1.32 8.64 0.01
N SER A 115 1.01 8.70 -1.29
CA SER A 115 1.72 7.93 -2.33
C SER A 115 3.24 8.11 -2.28
N HIS A 116 3.73 9.25 -1.80
CA HIS A 116 5.16 9.57 -1.74
C HIS A 116 5.86 8.73 -0.67
N ALA A 117 5.36 8.68 0.56
CA ALA A 117 5.84 7.72 1.56
C ALA A 117 5.49 6.26 1.22
N GLU A 118 4.32 6.01 0.64
CA GLU A 118 3.90 4.67 0.21
C GLU A 118 4.95 4.07 -0.71
N VAL A 119 5.49 4.88 -1.65
CA VAL A 119 6.44 4.39 -2.65
C VAL A 119 7.90 4.80 -2.53
N GLY A 120 8.16 5.88 -1.82
CA GLY A 120 9.48 6.49 -1.67
C GLY A 120 10.25 5.98 -0.46
N ILE A 121 9.60 5.33 0.51
CA ILE A 121 10.26 4.83 1.72
C ILE A 121 10.21 3.31 1.79
N LEU A 122 11.40 2.70 1.73
CA LEU A 122 11.59 1.27 1.84
C LEU A 122 11.64 0.86 3.32
N ALA A 123 10.48 0.59 3.91
CA ALA A 123 10.36 0.27 5.34
C ALA A 123 11.22 -0.93 5.79
N ASP A 124 11.39 -1.93 4.92
CA ASP A 124 12.23 -3.12 5.14
C ASP A 124 13.73 -2.82 5.12
N ARG A 125 14.13 -1.59 4.75
CA ARG A 125 15.52 -1.13 4.70
C ARG A 125 15.89 -0.21 5.85
N LEU A 126 14.93 0.27 6.65
CA LEU A 126 15.19 1.04 7.87
C LEU A 126 15.67 0.11 9.00
N GLN A 127 16.40 0.64 9.98
CA GLN A 127 16.84 -0.12 11.15
C GLN A 127 15.67 -0.24 12.15
N GLY A 128 15.15 -1.45 12.30
CA GLY A 128 14.01 -1.73 13.17
C GLY A 128 12.89 -2.42 12.40
N HIS A 129 11.69 -2.35 12.94
CA HIS A 129 10.49 -2.92 12.35
C HIS A 129 9.51 -1.78 12.08
N TYR A 130 9.51 -1.30 10.84
CA TYR A 130 8.63 -0.22 10.40
C TYR A 130 7.38 -0.78 9.70
N ALA A 131 6.22 -0.32 10.12
CA ALA A 131 4.97 -0.49 9.37
C ALA A 131 4.73 0.74 8.50
N ASN A 132 4.74 0.56 7.18
CA ASN A 132 4.32 1.59 6.24
C ASN A 132 2.80 1.54 6.05
N LEU A 133 2.12 2.55 6.57
CA LEU A 133 0.67 2.74 6.55
C LEU A 133 0.25 3.88 5.61
N ALA A 134 1.19 4.42 4.83
CA ALA A 134 0.90 5.43 3.83
C ALA A 134 0.09 4.82 2.68
N VAL A 135 -0.87 5.59 2.15
CA VAL A 135 -1.74 5.18 1.04
C VAL A 135 -1.88 6.34 0.06
N SER A 136 -1.84 6.06 -1.23
CA SER A 136 -2.06 7.04 -2.29
C SER A 136 -3.28 7.94 -2.06
N SER A 137 -3.07 9.27 -2.15
CA SER A 137 -4.08 10.30 -1.83
C SER A 137 -4.55 10.34 -0.37
N GLN A 138 -3.85 9.77 0.61
CA GLN A 138 -4.17 9.98 2.02
C GLN A 138 -3.87 11.42 2.45
N ASP A 139 -4.80 12.08 3.14
CA ASP A 139 -4.62 13.42 3.72
C ASP A 139 -4.33 13.34 5.23
N ILE A 140 -4.24 14.50 5.88
CA ILE A 140 -3.98 14.62 7.32
C ILE A 140 -5.10 13.98 8.16
N TYR A 141 -6.37 14.15 7.75
CA TYR A 141 -7.52 13.52 8.41
C TYR A 141 -7.40 12.00 8.40
N TYR A 142 -7.19 11.41 7.24
CA TYR A 142 -7.10 9.98 7.11
C TYR A 142 -5.81 9.39 7.71
N ASN A 143 -4.71 10.14 7.76
CA ASN A 143 -3.54 9.76 8.57
C ASN A 143 -3.91 9.65 10.06
N TYR A 144 -4.64 10.63 10.60
CA TYR A 144 -5.11 10.62 11.98
C TYR A 144 -6.07 9.44 12.26
N LYS A 145 -7.08 9.23 11.42
CA LYS A 145 -8.03 8.11 11.57
C LYS A 145 -7.35 6.75 11.45
N THR A 146 -6.37 6.62 10.57
CA THR A 146 -5.56 5.39 10.46
C THR A 146 -4.78 5.11 11.74
N LEU A 147 -4.19 6.15 12.35
CA LEU A 147 -3.49 6.02 13.62
C LEU A 147 -4.44 5.63 14.77
N GLU A 148 -5.58 6.32 14.92
CA GLU A 148 -6.60 5.96 15.91
C GLU A 148 -7.04 4.51 15.76
N TYR A 149 -7.34 4.09 14.53
CA TYR A 149 -7.75 2.73 14.22
C TYR A 149 -6.68 1.70 14.63
N CYS A 150 -5.40 1.99 14.37
CA CYS A 150 -4.30 1.11 14.77
C CYS A 150 -4.14 1.06 16.29
N ILE A 151 -4.33 2.17 16.99
CA ILE A 151 -4.30 2.21 18.46
C ILE A 151 -5.44 1.35 19.02
N ASP A 152 -6.64 1.45 18.47
CA ASP A 152 -7.81 0.76 19.02
C ASP A 152 -7.81 -0.75 18.73
N ASN A 153 -7.33 -1.15 17.55
CA ASN A 153 -7.45 -2.55 17.09
C ASN A 153 -6.12 -3.32 17.14
N TYR A 154 -5.00 -2.62 17.14
CA TYR A 154 -3.66 -3.21 17.01
C TYR A 154 -2.66 -2.69 18.04
N TRP A 155 -3.15 -2.20 19.19
CA TRP A 155 -2.32 -1.64 20.26
C TRP A 155 -1.09 -2.49 20.58
N GLU A 156 -1.27 -3.80 20.79
CA GLU A 156 -0.18 -4.71 21.17
C GLU A 156 0.96 -4.74 20.14
N LYS A 157 0.70 -4.43 18.87
CA LYS A 157 1.68 -4.41 17.80
C LYS A 157 2.46 -3.09 17.74
N ILE A 158 1.92 -2.01 18.29
CA ILE A 158 2.48 -0.66 18.19
C ILE A 158 2.72 0.01 19.55
N LYS A 159 2.48 -0.67 20.67
CA LYS A 159 2.64 -0.09 22.01
C LYS A 159 4.07 0.35 22.31
N ASP A 160 5.06 -0.28 21.67
CA ASP A 160 6.50 -0.04 21.88
C ASP A 160 7.15 0.84 20.78
N LEU A 161 6.36 1.68 20.11
CA LEU A 161 6.86 2.59 19.08
C LEU A 161 7.93 3.56 19.62
N LYS A 162 8.97 3.75 18.81
CA LYS A 162 10.08 4.69 19.04
C LYS A 162 10.11 5.79 18.00
N HIS A 163 9.61 5.52 16.80
CA HIS A 163 9.67 6.42 15.65
C HIS A 163 8.32 6.52 14.94
N ILE A 164 7.93 7.74 14.56
CA ILE A 164 6.86 7.98 13.58
C ILE A 164 7.41 8.91 12.51
N ILE A 165 7.19 8.54 11.26
CA ILE A 165 7.50 9.36 10.09
C ILE A 165 6.17 9.79 9.46
N ILE A 166 5.99 11.09 9.24
CA ILE A 166 4.78 11.66 8.63
C ILE A 166 5.21 12.39 7.36
N ASP A 167 4.90 11.81 6.22
CA ASP A 167 5.02 12.48 4.93
C ASP A 167 3.86 13.43 4.69
N MET A 168 4.19 14.66 4.29
CA MET A 168 3.24 15.71 4.01
C MET A 168 3.29 16.21 2.55
N TYR A 169 3.82 15.41 1.62
CA TYR A 169 3.90 15.72 0.18
C TYR A 169 4.69 16.99 -0.15
N ASP A 170 4.04 18.15 -0.02
CA ASP A 170 4.48 19.45 -0.49
C ASP A 170 3.74 20.56 0.29
N TYR A 171 4.06 21.83 0.04
CA TYR A 171 3.65 22.95 0.89
C TYR A 171 2.12 23.20 0.94
N GLU A 172 1.33 22.72 -0.04
CA GLU A 172 -0.12 22.89 -0.05
C GLU A 172 -0.89 21.81 0.71
N TYR A 173 -0.24 20.86 1.37
CA TYR A 173 -0.92 19.67 1.91
C TYR A 173 -2.00 19.96 2.96
N PHE A 174 -1.84 21.03 3.75
CA PHE A 174 -2.92 21.49 4.65
C PHE A 174 -4.20 21.93 3.90
N ASN A 175 -4.09 22.26 2.61
CA ASN A 175 -5.20 22.66 1.75
C ASN A 175 -5.83 21.49 0.98
N PHE A 176 -5.46 20.25 1.30
CA PHE A 176 -5.97 19.05 0.64
C PHE A 176 -6.95 18.27 1.54
N ASP A 177 -8.10 17.93 0.98
CA ASP A 177 -9.11 17.05 1.58
C ASP A 177 -9.45 15.96 0.57
N THR A 178 -9.07 14.72 0.91
CA THR A 178 -9.25 13.54 0.09
C THR A 178 -10.72 13.24 -0.12
N SER A 179 -11.56 13.44 0.91
CA SER A 179 -13.00 13.18 0.87
C SER A 179 -13.76 14.13 -0.06
N LEU A 180 -13.21 15.32 -0.32
CA LEU A 180 -13.70 16.29 -1.32
C LEU A 180 -13.05 16.13 -2.70
N ALA A 181 -11.96 15.36 -2.80
CA ALA A 181 -11.22 15.18 -4.03
C ALA A 181 -11.88 14.18 -4.99
N LYS A 182 -11.49 14.27 -6.27
CA LYS A 182 -11.87 13.29 -7.31
C LYS A 182 -11.27 11.89 -7.09
N ASN A 183 -10.37 11.73 -6.14
CA ASN A 183 -9.66 10.48 -5.91
C ASN A 183 -10.22 9.67 -4.74
N ILE A 184 -11.26 10.13 -4.03
CA ILE A 184 -11.79 9.45 -2.82
C ILE A 184 -12.10 7.97 -3.03
N TYR A 185 -12.73 7.58 -4.14
CA TYR A 185 -12.99 6.16 -4.41
C TYR A 185 -11.71 5.38 -4.67
N ARG A 186 -10.73 6.00 -5.34
CA ARG A 186 -9.43 5.37 -5.56
C ARG A 186 -8.65 5.22 -4.26
N TYR A 187 -8.71 6.23 -3.38
CA TYR A 187 -8.13 6.16 -2.03
C TYR A 187 -8.62 4.91 -1.30
N PHE A 188 -9.93 4.66 -1.25
CA PHE A 188 -10.45 3.44 -0.63
C PHE A 188 -10.07 2.15 -1.39
N MET A 189 -10.03 2.18 -2.73
CA MET A 189 -9.56 1.04 -3.53
C MET A 189 -8.08 0.70 -3.31
N TRP A 190 -7.26 1.70 -3.03
CA TRP A 190 -5.83 1.53 -2.69
C TRP A 190 -5.60 1.17 -1.22
N GLY A 191 -6.68 0.98 -0.46
CA GLY A 191 -6.63 0.52 0.92
C GLY A 191 -6.62 1.62 1.97
N GLY A 192 -7.14 2.79 1.61
CA GLY A 192 -7.41 3.86 2.56
C GLY A 192 -8.36 3.45 3.69
N TYR A 193 -8.26 4.13 4.83
CA TYR A 193 -9.19 3.99 5.94
C TYR A 193 -10.61 4.30 5.47
N ASN A 194 -11.54 3.36 5.66
CA ASN A 194 -12.86 3.39 5.03
C ASN A 194 -14.03 3.20 6.02
N LEU A 195 -13.83 3.55 7.29
CA LEU A 195 -14.85 3.44 8.33
C LEU A 195 -15.48 4.80 8.70
N ASP A 196 -14.99 5.89 8.12
CA ASP A 196 -15.50 7.26 8.33
C ASP A 196 -15.56 7.97 6.97
N GLU A 197 -16.68 8.64 6.71
CA GLU A 197 -16.93 9.30 5.42
C GLU A 197 -16.41 10.74 5.37
N HIS A 198 -16.05 11.31 6.53
CA HIS A 198 -15.57 12.68 6.65
C HIS A 198 -16.47 13.68 5.88
N ASN A 199 -15.92 14.43 4.93
CA ASN A 199 -16.65 15.42 4.14
C ASN A 199 -17.25 14.87 2.83
N MET A 200 -17.33 13.55 2.64
CA MET A 200 -17.85 12.94 1.40
C MET A 200 -19.26 13.43 1.01
N THR A 201 -20.13 13.71 1.99
CA THR A 201 -21.48 14.24 1.72
C THR A 201 -21.47 15.61 1.04
N ARG A 202 -20.36 16.35 1.13
CA ARG A 202 -20.11 17.64 0.47
C ARG A 202 -19.37 17.49 -0.87
N ASN A 203 -18.97 16.28 -1.25
CA ASN A 203 -18.25 16.03 -2.51
C ASN A 203 -19.16 16.32 -3.71
N LYS A 204 -18.65 17.10 -4.68
CA LYS A 204 -19.43 17.53 -5.86
C LYS A 204 -19.40 16.52 -7.01
N ILE A 205 -18.47 15.58 -6.98
CA ILE A 205 -18.21 14.60 -8.05
C ILE A 205 -18.90 13.27 -7.73
N TYR A 206 -18.76 12.82 -6.49
CA TYR A 206 -19.27 11.53 -6.04
C TYR A 206 -20.43 11.72 -5.08
N LYS A 207 -21.47 10.90 -5.25
CA LYS A 207 -22.72 10.99 -4.47
C LYS A 207 -23.07 9.70 -3.72
N ASN A 208 -22.29 8.63 -3.89
CA ASN A 208 -22.55 7.41 -3.15
C ASN A 208 -22.17 7.61 -1.69
N SER A 209 -22.94 7.00 -0.80
CA SER A 209 -22.59 6.83 0.61
C SER A 209 -21.35 5.97 0.78
N LEU A 210 -20.67 6.11 1.92
CA LEU A 210 -19.54 5.26 2.25
C LEU A 210 -19.93 3.76 2.26
N GLU A 211 -21.14 3.42 2.70
CA GLU A 211 -21.63 2.04 2.71
C GLU A 211 -21.71 1.45 1.30
N GLU A 212 -22.23 2.20 0.32
CA GLU A 212 -22.27 1.77 -1.08
C GLU A 212 -20.86 1.56 -1.64
N VAL A 213 -19.91 2.44 -1.31
CA VAL A 213 -18.52 2.29 -1.74
C VAL A 213 -17.88 1.04 -1.10
N ARG A 214 -18.09 0.81 0.20
CA ARG A 214 -17.60 -0.40 0.89
C ARG A 214 -18.18 -1.69 0.30
N ASN A 215 -19.48 -1.69 -0.02
CA ASN A 215 -20.13 -2.81 -0.67
C ASN A 215 -19.54 -3.06 -2.08
N TYR A 216 -19.25 -2.00 -2.83
CA TYR A 216 -18.56 -2.11 -4.12
C TYR A 216 -17.15 -2.68 -3.97
N LEU A 217 -16.37 -2.21 -2.98
CA LEU A 217 -15.03 -2.75 -2.70
C LEU A 217 -15.11 -4.25 -2.39
N LEU A 218 -16.02 -4.65 -1.50
CA LEU A 218 -16.22 -6.05 -1.14
C LEU A 218 -16.60 -6.90 -2.37
N TYR A 219 -17.56 -6.42 -3.17
CA TYR A 219 -17.97 -7.08 -4.40
C TYR A 219 -16.79 -7.21 -5.39
N SER A 220 -16.00 -6.15 -5.55
CA SER A 220 -14.88 -6.13 -6.49
C SER A 220 -13.79 -7.15 -6.15
N LYS A 221 -13.53 -7.40 -4.85
CA LYS A 221 -12.59 -8.42 -4.39
C LYS A 221 -13.03 -9.83 -4.75
N TYR A 222 -14.34 -10.07 -4.72
CA TYR A 222 -14.94 -11.38 -5.00
C TYR A 222 -15.31 -11.58 -6.47
N LYS A 223 -15.02 -10.61 -7.34
CA LYS A 223 -15.38 -10.68 -8.75
C LYS A 223 -14.66 -11.84 -9.43
N GLY A 224 -15.43 -12.73 -10.06
CA GLY A 224 -14.89 -13.90 -10.76
C GLY A 224 -14.69 -15.13 -9.86
N LEU A 225 -15.00 -15.01 -8.55
CA LEU A 225 -14.95 -16.12 -7.61
C LEU A 225 -16.33 -16.77 -7.42
N ASP A 226 -16.34 -18.09 -7.26
CA ASP A 226 -17.50 -18.82 -6.78
C ASP A 226 -17.49 -18.82 -5.25
N ILE A 227 -18.22 -17.87 -4.65
CA ILE A 227 -18.25 -17.67 -3.20
C ILE A 227 -18.85 -18.86 -2.44
N SER A 228 -19.58 -19.76 -3.10
CA SER A 228 -20.01 -21.02 -2.48
C SER A 228 -18.83 -21.89 -2.05
N LYS A 229 -17.66 -21.72 -2.67
CA LYS A 229 -16.40 -22.44 -2.37
C LYS A 229 -15.55 -21.79 -1.29
N LEU A 230 -16.00 -20.68 -0.69
CA LEU A 230 -15.24 -19.96 0.33
C LEU A 230 -14.94 -20.83 1.57
N GLY A 231 -15.88 -21.70 1.97
CA GLY A 231 -15.66 -22.65 3.06
C GLY A 231 -14.49 -23.59 2.77
N MET A 232 -14.51 -24.23 1.59
CA MET A 232 -13.44 -25.11 1.14
C MET A 232 -12.09 -24.40 1.04
N TRP A 233 -12.06 -23.16 0.55
CA TRP A 233 -10.83 -22.37 0.54
C TRP A 233 -10.27 -22.15 1.94
N LYS A 234 -11.13 -21.80 2.92
CA LYS A 234 -10.70 -21.57 4.30
C LYS A 234 -10.24 -22.85 5.00
N ASP A 235 -10.81 -24.00 4.63
CA ASP A 235 -10.38 -25.29 5.13
C ASP A 235 -8.98 -25.66 4.56
N LEU A 236 -8.75 -25.36 3.27
CA LEU A 236 -7.46 -25.56 2.60
C LEU A 236 -6.37 -24.59 3.08
N PHE A 237 -6.73 -23.33 3.27
CA PHE A 237 -5.82 -22.23 3.60
C PHE A 237 -6.28 -21.51 4.87
N PRO A 238 -6.23 -22.18 6.03
CA PRO A 238 -6.74 -21.63 7.30
C PRO A 238 -5.96 -20.40 7.75
N ASP A 239 -4.68 -20.31 7.40
CA ASP A 239 -3.87 -19.10 7.49
C ASP A 239 -3.55 -18.59 6.09
N THR A 240 -4.59 -18.18 5.34
CA THR A 240 -4.43 -17.55 4.01
C THR A 240 -3.46 -16.35 4.04
N TYR A 241 -3.27 -15.76 5.22
CA TYR A 241 -2.40 -14.62 5.44
C TYR A 241 -1.01 -15.01 5.93
N TYR A 242 -0.70 -16.32 6.05
CA TYR A 242 0.58 -16.78 6.61
C TYR A 242 1.72 -16.13 5.85
N MET A 243 2.54 -15.38 6.57
CA MET A 243 3.65 -14.62 6.00
C MET A 243 3.18 -13.66 4.91
N ASN A 244 2.01 -12.99 5.05
CA ASN A 244 1.49 -11.93 4.19
C ASN A 244 2.53 -10.82 4.06
N GLY A 245 3.49 -11.10 3.21
CA GLY A 245 4.81 -10.54 3.26
C GLY A 245 4.76 -9.26 2.51
N TYR A 246 3.96 -8.32 3.02
CA TYR A 246 3.58 -7.05 2.45
C TYR A 246 4.56 -6.66 1.34
N ALA A 247 4.15 -7.01 0.13
CA ALA A 247 5.07 -7.29 -0.97
C ALA A 247 5.23 -6.11 -1.93
N ASP A 248 4.69 -4.92 -1.62
CA ASP A 248 4.84 -3.74 -2.48
C ASP A 248 6.31 -3.46 -2.88
N TYR A 249 7.26 -3.97 -2.08
CA TYR A 249 8.70 -3.76 -2.26
C TYR A 249 9.57 -5.02 -2.25
N ARG A 250 9.02 -6.19 -1.90
CA ARG A 250 9.82 -7.43 -1.85
C ARG A 250 9.76 -8.25 -3.13
N GLY A 251 8.73 -8.04 -3.96
CA GLY A 251 8.63 -8.68 -5.26
C GLY A 251 9.54 -7.99 -6.28
N VAL A 252 10.31 -8.78 -7.02
CA VAL A 252 10.96 -8.33 -8.27
C VAL A 252 9.92 -8.16 -9.39
N ASN A 253 8.69 -8.66 -9.16
CA ASN A 253 7.57 -8.51 -10.09
C ASN A 253 7.23 -7.05 -10.30
N ARG A 254 7.20 -6.63 -11.56
CA ARG A 254 6.93 -5.25 -11.96
C ARG A 254 7.96 -4.26 -11.44
N VAL A 255 9.10 -4.72 -10.91
CA VAL A 255 10.21 -3.83 -10.55
C VAL A 255 10.65 -3.05 -11.78
N GLU A 256 10.56 -3.63 -12.98
CA GLU A 256 10.85 -2.94 -14.24
C GLU A 256 9.96 -1.72 -14.46
N GLN A 257 8.66 -1.81 -14.14
CA GLN A 257 7.75 -0.65 -14.18
C GLN A 257 8.20 0.40 -13.17
N ARG A 258 8.63 -0.04 -11.99
CA ARG A 258 9.13 0.83 -10.92
C ARG A 258 10.55 1.33 -11.16
N MET A 259 11.22 0.90 -12.22
CA MET A 259 12.52 1.39 -12.66
C MET A 259 12.37 2.34 -13.86
N GLU A 260 11.16 2.56 -14.37
CA GLU A 260 10.89 3.60 -15.36
C GLU A 260 11.32 4.97 -14.82
N MET A 261 11.67 5.84 -15.76
CA MET A 261 12.18 7.17 -15.49
C MET A 261 11.27 8.22 -16.10
N ILE A 262 11.11 9.34 -15.39
CA ILE A 262 10.51 10.55 -15.94
C ILE A 262 11.21 10.95 -17.24
N THR A 263 10.42 11.36 -18.23
CA THR A 263 10.93 11.74 -19.56
C THR A 263 11.07 13.24 -19.67
N ASP A 264 12.03 13.70 -20.47
CA ASP A 264 12.24 15.13 -20.72
C ASP A 264 10.96 15.77 -21.33
N ARG A 265 10.24 15.03 -22.19
CA ARG A 265 8.93 15.46 -22.72
C ARG A 265 7.91 15.74 -21.62
N LEU A 266 7.79 14.83 -20.64
CA LEU A 266 6.86 15.00 -19.52
C LEU A 266 7.24 16.24 -18.70
N VAL A 267 8.53 16.48 -18.48
CA VAL A 267 9.03 17.67 -17.79
C VAL A 267 8.69 18.92 -18.59
N GLU A 268 8.97 18.96 -19.89
CA GLU A 268 8.69 20.11 -20.78
C GLU A 268 7.20 20.44 -20.86
N GLU A 269 6.34 19.43 -20.98
CA GLU A 269 4.88 19.58 -21.08
C GLU A 269 4.19 19.80 -19.71
N TYR A 270 4.90 19.64 -18.60
CA TYR A 270 4.30 19.77 -17.27
C TYR A 270 3.76 21.18 -17.01
N GLU A 271 2.50 21.24 -16.60
CA GLU A 271 1.83 22.43 -16.10
C GLU A 271 1.18 22.16 -14.74
N VAL A 272 1.29 23.15 -13.85
CA VAL A 272 0.65 23.12 -12.53
C VAL A 272 -0.85 23.34 -12.69
N THR A 273 -1.62 22.26 -12.69
CA THR A 273 -3.08 22.26 -12.92
C THR A 273 -3.91 21.87 -11.70
N SER A 274 -3.26 21.45 -10.60
CA SER A 274 -3.94 21.05 -9.37
C SER A 274 -4.74 22.20 -8.78
N SER A 275 -6.00 21.94 -8.47
CA SER A 275 -6.87 22.95 -7.87
C SER A 275 -6.41 23.35 -6.46
N THR A 276 -5.78 22.46 -5.71
CA THR A 276 -5.27 22.71 -4.36
C THR A 276 -4.08 23.67 -4.36
N VAL A 277 -3.36 23.75 -5.46
CA VAL A 277 -2.28 24.74 -5.63
C VAL A 277 -2.84 26.06 -6.13
N ARG A 278 -3.82 26.03 -7.04
CA ARG A 278 -4.38 27.24 -7.66
C ARG A 278 -5.41 27.98 -6.80
N ASN A 279 -6.07 27.28 -5.88
CA ASN A 279 -7.16 27.81 -5.06
C ASN A 279 -6.91 27.54 -3.59
N GLU A 280 -7.39 28.44 -2.73
CA GLU A 280 -7.34 28.29 -1.29
C GLU A 280 -8.70 27.87 -0.72
N TYR A 281 -8.68 26.91 0.19
CA TYR A 281 -9.83 26.37 0.90
C TYR A 281 -9.66 26.59 2.41
N PRO A 282 -10.01 27.77 2.95
CA PRO A 282 -9.72 28.13 4.32
C PRO A 282 -10.32 27.18 5.37
N GLU A 283 -11.51 26.63 5.10
CA GLU A 283 -12.14 25.64 5.99
C GLU A 283 -11.30 24.36 6.07
N THR A 284 -10.85 23.83 4.93
CA THR A 284 -9.98 22.65 4.87
C THR A 284 -8.65 22.91 5.57
N ILE A 285 -8.04 24.08 5.34
CA ILE A 285 -6.78 24.46 6.01
C ILE A 285 -6.97 24.51 7.53
N SER A 286 -8.01 25.20 8.00
CA SER A 286 -8.29 25.31 9.44
C SER A 286 -8.56 23.95 10.08
N GLU A 287 -9.32 23.10 9.41
CA GLU A 287 -9.62 21.74 9.85
C GLU A 287 -8.34 20.90 9.92
N ASN A 288 -7.55 20.85 8.85
CA ASN A 288 -6.33 20.05 8.79
C ASN A 288 -5.26 20.51 9.79
N VAL A 289 -5.17 21.82 10.08
CA VAL A 289 -4.30 22.32 11.16
C VAL A 289 -4.77 21.80 12.52
N SER A 290 -6.08 21.79 12.78
CA SER A 290 -6.65 21.24 14.01
C SER A 290 -6.39 19.75 14.12
N VAL A 291 -6.69 18.99 13.07
CA VAL A 291 -6.46 17.54 13.01
C VAL A 291 -4.98 17.20 13.21
N MET A 292 -4.06 17.95 12.59
CA MET A 292 -2.62 17.73 12.79
C MET A 292 -2.22 17.96 14.25
N ASN A 293 -2.76 18.99 14.90
CA ASN A 293 -2.56 19.21 16.32
C ASN A 293 -3.08 18.04 17.15
N ASP A 294 -4.28 17.55 16.86
CA ASP A 294 -4.93 16.46 17.61
C ASP A 294 -4.18 15.14 17.41
N MET A 295 -3.68 14.88 16.19
CA MET A 295 -2.81 13.76 15.90
C MET A 295 -1.51 13.81 16.69
N LEU A 296 -0.82 14.96 16.72
CA LEU A 296 0.40 15.12 17.52
C LEU A 296 0.12 14.98 19.01
N ALA A 297 -0.97 15.58 19.52
CA ALA A 297 -1.39 15.42 20.91
C ALA A 297 -1.63 13.95 21.28
N LEU A 298 -2.33 13.21 20.43
CA LEU A 298 -2.56 11.77 20.61
C LEU A 298 -1.25 10.99 20.62
N ILE A 299 -0.35 11.24 19.65
CA ILE A 299 0.96 10.59 19.55
C ILE A 299 1.75 10.78 20.85
N TYR A 300 1.95 12.03 21.30
CA TYR A 300 2.75 12.31 22.49
C TYR A 300 2.04 11.92 23.80
N SER A 301 0.72 11.81 23.80
CA SER A 301 -0.02 11.25 24.94
C SER A 301 0.18 9.74 25.08
N LYS A 302 0.29 9.00 23.97
CA LYS A 302 0.46 7.54 23.97
C LYS A 302 1.92 7.14 24.12
N TRP A 303 2.82 7.89 23.50
CA TRP A 303 4.26 7.66 23.54
C TRP A 303 5.01 8.97 23.86
N PRO A 304 5.19 9.30 25.15
CA PRO A 304 5.78 10.58 25.55
C PRO A 304 7.20 10.84 25.01
N ASP A 305 8.01 9.78 24.84
CA ASP A 305 9.41 9.87 24.41
C ASP A 305 9.62 9.55 22.92
N ILE A 306 8.54 9.49 22.13
CA ILE A 306 8.61 9.09 20.72
C ILE A 306 9.29 10.16 19.87
N LYS A 307 10.05 9.73 18.87
CA LYS A 307 10.64 10.61 17.86
C LYS A 307 9.71 10.73 16.67
N VAL A 308 9.05 11.88 16.54
CA VAL A 308 8.23 12.21 15.36
C VAL A 308 9.07 12.99 14.35
N ASN A 309 9.10 12.51 13.10
CA ASN A 309 9.75 13.17 11.97
C ASN A 309 8.69 13.51 10.92
N ILE A 310 8.43 14.80 10.73
CA ILE A 310 7.60 15.30 9.66
C ILE A 310 8.51 15.63 8.47
N ILE A 311 8.20 15.10 7.30
CA ILE A 311 9.05 15.23 6.13
C ILE A 311 8.26 15.67 4.89
N LEU A 312 8.95 16.38 4.00
CA LEU A 312 8.55 16.54 2.60
C LEU A 312 9.54 15.73 1.77
N LEU A 313 9.03 14.75 1.02
CA LEU A 313 9.86 13.90 0.16
C LEU A 313 10.42 14.70 -1.03
N PRO A 314 11.54 14.27 -1.61
CA PRO A 314 12.13 14.94 -2.77
C PRO A 314 11.24 14.84 -4.01
N ILE A 315 11.22 15.91 -4.80
CA ILE A 315 10.54 16.00 -6.10
C ILE A 315 11.58 16.35 -7.16
N TYR A 316 11.44 15.82 -8.37
CA TYR A 316 12.39 16.12 -9.45
C TYR A 316 12.48 17.63 -9.69
N LYS A 317 13.70 18.18 -9.71
CA LYS A 317 13.93 19.62 -9.78
C LYS A 317 13.26 20.28 -10.97
N GLY A 318 13.31 19.66 -12.15
CA GLY A 318 12.66 20.22 -13.35
C GLY A 318 11.14 20.39 -13.18
N ILE A 319 10.50 19.61 -12.30
CA ILE A 319 9.10 19.79 -11.92
C ILE A 319 8.96 20.84 -10.81
N LEU A 320 9.84 20.82 -9.81
CA LEU A 320 9.82 21.77 -8.70
C LEU A 320 10.01 23.22 -9.18
N ASP A 321 10.94 23.46 -10.09
CA ASP A 321 11.21 24.79 -10.68
C ASP A 321 9.95 25.35 -11.36
N LYS A 322 9.14 24.48 -11.99
CA LYS A 322 7.86 24.87 -12.59
C LYS A 322 6.76 25.13 -11.56
N ARG A 323 6.86 24.54 -10.37
CA ARG A 323 5.94 24.76 -9.24
C ARG A 323 6.25 26.03 -8.47
N GLU A 324 7.53 26.37 -8.32
CA GLU A 324 8.02 27.44 -7.45
C GLU A 324 7.18 28.73 -7.50
N PRO A 325 6.79 29.29 -8.67
CA PRO A 325 6.01 30.52 -8.73
C PRO A 325 4.64 30.44 -8.04
N TYR A 326 4.05 29.26 -7.97
CA TYR A 326 2.75 29.02 -7.35
C TYR A 326 2.86 28.70 -5.85
N TYR A 327 4.05 28.28 -5.40
CA TYR A 327 4.25 27.69 -4.07
C TYR A 327 4.78 28.68 -3.03
N ILE A 328 5.16 29.90 -3.40
CA ILE A 328 5.66 30.92 -2.47
C ILE A 328 4.69 31.13 -1.29
N LYS A 329 3.41 31.36 -1.60
CA LYS A 329 2.36 31.53 -0.59
C LYS A 329 2.17 30.27 0.25
N TRP A 330 2.14 29.10 -0.39
CA TRP A 330 1.94 27.82 0.28
C TRP A 330 3.10 27.53 1.24
N LYS A 331 4.34 27.79 0.83
CA LYS A 331 5.55 27.65 1.66
C LYS A 331 5.47 28.53 2.90
N GLU A 332 5.10 29.80 2.75
CA GLU A 332 4.93 30.71 3.90
C GLU A 332 3.88 30.20 4.89
N GLN A 333 2.70 29.83 4.40
CA GLN A 333 1.61 29.32 5.24
C GLN A 333 1.98 28.00 5.93
N PHE A 334 2.52 27.05 5.17
CA PHE A 334 2.94 25.74 5.68
C PHE A 334 4.00 25.90 6.77
N MET A 335 5.05 26.68 6.51
CA MET A 335 6.12 26.88 7.46
C MET A 335 5.64 27.59 8.73
N GLY A 336 4.70 28.54 8.62
CA GLY A 336 4.08 29.17 9.79
C GLY A 336 3.28 28.18 10.65
N VAL A 337 2.57 27.23 10.03
CA VAL A 337 1.88 26.15 10.77
C VAL A 337 2.89 25.21 11.44
N ILE A 338 3.93 24.78 10.72
CA ILE A 338 4.99 23.91 11.26
C ILE A 338 5.69 24.57 12.45
N GLU A 339 6.06 25.85 12.33
CA GLU A 339 6.69 26.60 13.43
C GLU A 339 5.78 26.64 14.66
N ASN A 340 4.49 26.97 14.49
CA ASN A 340 3.53 27.00 15.57
C ASN A 340 3.36 25.63 16.26
N LEU A 341 3.29 24.54 15.50
CA LEU A 341 3.21 23.18 16.06
C LEU A 341 4.52 22.79 16.75
N SER A 342 5.68 23.18 16.22
CA SER A 342 7.00 22.86 16.81
C SER A 342 7.24 23.54 18.15
N ASN A 343 6.59 24.68 18.40
CA ASN A 343 6.59 25.34 19.70
C ASN A 343 5.79 24.57 20.78
N ARG A 344 4.96 23.61 20.38
CA ARG A 344 4.10 22.81 21.26
C ARG A 344 4.55 21.37 21.39
N TYR A 345 5.16 20.81 20.34
CA TYR A 345 5.50 19.41 20.25
C TYR A 345 6.95 19.23 19.76
N PRO A 346 7.73 18.31 20.36
CA PRO A 346 9.16 18.16 20.06
C PRO A 346 9.44 17.31 18.80
N PHE A 347 8.69 17.53 17.70
CA PHE A 347 8.95 16.83 16.45
C PHE A 347 10.09 17.51 15.66
N ARG A 348 10.70 16.75 14.75
CA ARG A 348 11.64 17.28 13.76
C ARG A 348 10.93 17.47 12.42
N PHE A 349 11.07 18.64 11.82
CA PHE A 349 10.67 18.88 10.42
C PHE A 349 11.89 18.84 9.51
N THR A 350 11.80 18.21 8.34
CA THR A 350 12.87 18.23 7.33
C THR A 350 12.27 18.20 5.91
N SER A 351 12.58 19.22 5.11
CA SER A 351 12.20 19.25 3.69
C SER A 351 13.34 18.72 2.84
N TYR A 352 13.05 17.72 2.01
CA TYR A 352 13.97 17.18 1.00
C TYR A 352 13.63 17.66 -0.42
N LEU A 353 12.70 18.60 -0.57
CA LEU A 353 12.28 19.14 -1.86
C LEU A 353 13.46 19.71 -2.66
N GLU A 354 14.48 20.26 -1.99
CA GLU A 354 15.67 20.85 -2.62
C GLU A 354 16.95 20.01 -2.37
N ASP A 355 16.82 18.72 -2.03
CA ASP A 355 17.99 17.83 -1.83
C ASP A 355 18.77 17.63 -3.15
N GLU A 356 20.09 17.41 -3.07
CA GLU A 356 20.95 17.17 -4.24
C GLU A 356 20.43 16.05 -5.16
N MET A 357 19.75 15.03 -4.61
CA MET A 357 19.18 13.94 -5.41
C MET A 357 18.07 14.40 -6.37
N THR A 358 17.52 15.59 -6.19
CA THR A 358 16.45 16.17 -7.04
C THR A 358 16.92 16.53 -8.44
N GLU A 359 18.22 16.68 -8.64
CA GLU A 359 18.84 17.01 -9.93
C GLU A 359 18.85 15.82 -10.91
N ASP A 360 18.82 14.58 -10.42
CA ASP A 360 19.00 13.39 -11.24
C ASP A 360 17.67 12.68 -11.57
N LYS A 361 17.24 12.81 -12.84
CA LYS A 361 16.00 12.23 -13.34
C LYS A 361 15.90 10.71 -13.17
N LYS A 362 17.02 10.00 -13.03
CA LYS A 362 17.02 8.54 -12.89
C LYS A 362 16.37 8.05 -11.60
N TYR A 363 16.11 8.94 -10.65
CA TYR A 363 15.47 8.63 -9.36
C TYR A 363 13.96 8.80 -9.37
N TYR A 364 13.36 9.29 -10.46
CA TYR A 364 11.95 9.68 -10.49
C TYR A 364 11.19 8.88 -11.54
N TYR A 365 10.05 8.33 -11.14
CA TYR A 365 9.16 7.56 -12.01
C TYR A 365 8.32 8.51 -12.86
N ASP A 366 7.72 9.49 -12.20
CA ASP A 366 6.88 10.51 -12.82
C ASP A 366 7.18 11.89 -12.18
N LYS A 367 6.24 12.84 -12.36
CA LYS A 367 6.39 14.22 -11.87
C LYS A 367 6.37 14.36 -10.34
N ASP A 368 5.91 13.34 -9.62
CA ASP A 368 5.63 13.38 -8.18
C ASP A 368 6.45 12.30 -7.45
N HIS A 369 6.58 11.12 -8.03
CA HIS A 369 7.02 9.93 -7.30
C HIS A 369 8.47 9.53 -7.61
N LEU A 370 9.19 9.13 -6.57
CA LEU A 370 10.43 8.38 -6.71
C LEU A 370 10.17 7.02 -7.38
N ASN A 371 11.08 6.63 -8.26
CA ASN A 371 11.16 5.26 -8.72
C ASN A 371 11.89 4.39 -7.67
N TYR A 372 12.05 3.08 -7.91
CA TYR A 372 12.65 2.19 -6.93
C TYR A 372 14.09 2.59 -6.56
N LEU A 373 14.90 3.03 -7.54
CA LEU A 373 16.26 3.50 -7.28
C LEU A 373 16.25 4.79 -6.44
N GLY A 374 15.36 5.72 -6.74
CA GLY A 374 15.16 6.94 -5.95
C GLY A 374 14.72 6.64 -4.53
N ALA A 375 13.73 5.74 -4.35
CA ALA A 375 13.25 5.30 -3.05
C ALA A 375 14.37 4.66 -2.22
N TYR A 376 15.23 3.83 -2.85
CA TYR A 376 16.39 3.26 -2.19
C TYR A 376 17.37 4.34 -1.70
N VAL A 377 17.78 5.26 -2.58
CA VAL A 377 18.72 6.34 -2.23
C VAL A 377 18.14 7.26 -1.16
N PHE A 378 16.86 7.64 -1.29
CA PHE A 378 16.18 8.44 -0.29
C PHE A 378 16.10 7.73 1.06
N THR A 379 15.77 6.44 1.06
CA THR A 379 15.75 5.64 2.29
C THR A 379 17.12 5.63 2.96
N GLN A 380 18.24 5.52 2.24
CA GLN A 380 19.57 5.62 2.84
C GLN A 380 19.83 7.01 3.50
N LYS A 381 19.36 8.09 2.89
CA LYS A 381 19.42 9.44 3.49
C LYS A 381 18.55 9.54 4.74
N LEU A 382 17.38 8.92 4.72
CA LEU A 382 16.46 8.87 5.85
C LEU A 382 17.08 8.14 7.04
N LYS A 383 17.77 7.00 6.82
CA LYS A 383 18.52 6.28 7.86
C LYS A 383 19.54 7.18 8.57
N GLN A 384 20.31 7.95 7.81
CA GLN A 384 21.26 8.92 8.37
C GLN A 384 20.55 9.97 9.24
N MET A 385 19.42 10.49 8.77
CA MET A 385 18.63 11.49 9.49
C MET A 385 18.11 10.95 10.83
N LEU A 386 17.68 9.69 10.84
CA LEU A 386 17.19 8.96 12.02
C LEU A 386 18.32 8.58 13.00
N GLY A 387 19.59 8.72 12.59
CA GLY A 387 20.76 8.39 13.40
C GLY A 387 21.08 6.89 13.44
N GLU A 388 20.62 6.15 12.42
CA GLU A 388 20.88 4.72 12.27
C GLU A 388 22.32 4.48 11.80
N GLN A 389 22.97 3.43 12.33
CA GLN A 389 24.34 3.07 11.91
C GLN A 389 24.30 2.29 10.59
N PHE A 390 25.30 2.50 9.74
CA PHE A 390 25.42 1.85 8.43
C PHE A 390 25.82 0.39 8.50
#